data_AF-A0A3M1RI76-F1
#
_entry.id   AF-A0A3M1RI76-F1
#
_cell.length_a   1.000
_cell.length_b   1.000
_cell.length_c   1.000
_cell.angle_alpha   90.00
_cell.angle_beta   90.00
_cell.angle_gamma   90.00
#
_symmetry.space_group_name_H-M   'P 1'
#
loop_
_entity.id
_entity.type
_entity.pdbx_description
1 polymer ?
#
loop_
_entity_poly.entity_id
_entity_poly.type
_entity_poly.pdbx_seq_one_letter_code
_entity_poly.pdbx_strand_id
1 'polypeptide(L)'
;MRANRVLDDAVADGIVAGTGLFRRSDRTSGPVRPPSEEPMSETYSVRELRRMWKPHKLQLAQTERGAATNIRFHRACSWLQKAEEADETFPDFALVGRWIAFNALYGKWDDTRREPQPDLAGWRAFVDRMVHLDANEHVAAILQTHKRLVQAILDDEYLSAYFWEDPTPHRAKRSKKGKHQSHTWYLNRQWTMILDKVLERIYLLRCQLVHGAATCGGRLNRTSVRLCNTMLDHLLRTFLLIWVESGAEEDWGALCYPPIDKQRPR
;
A
#
# COMPACT_ATOMS: atom_id res chain seq x y z
N MET A 1 20.46 -15.70 27.64
CA MET A 1 20.15 -15.58 29.09
C MET A 1 20.52 -14.16 29.52
N ARG A 2 19.67 -13.47 30.30
CA ARG A 2 19.56 -12.01 30.58
C ARG A 2 18.85 -11.23 29.46
N ALA A 3 17.55 -10.93 29.45
CA ALA A 3 16.50 -10.60 30.43
C ALA A 3 16.45 -9.12 30.90
N ASN A 4 15.45 -8.41 30.37
CA ASN A 4 14.54 -7.42 30.97
C ASN A 4 15.03 -6.34 31.95
N ARG A 5 14.79 -5.08 31.58
CA ARG A 5 14.36 -3.89 32.36
C ARG A 5 14.28 -2.76 31.32
N VAL A 6 13.19 -2.04 31.08
CA VAL A 6 12.44 -1.17 31.98
C VAL A 6 11.06 -0.90 31.36
N LEU A 7 10.02 -1.06 32.17
CA LEU A 7 8.71 -0.44 32.06
C LEU A 7 8.44 0.14 33.46
N ASP A 8 8.05 1.41 33.52
CA ASP A 8 6.98 1.99 34.36
C ASP A 8 7.25 3.46 34.75
N ASP A 9 6.16 4.24 34.65
CA ASP A 9 5.75 5.47 35.37
C ASP A 9 5.02 6.44 34.39
N ALA A 10 3.68 6.45 34.35
CA ALA A 10 2.71 7.19 35.20
C ALA A 10 2.68 8.70 34.87
N VAL A 11 1.68 9.26 34.15
CA VAL A 11 0.28 9.66 34.50
C VAL A 11 0.16 10.83 35.50
N ALA A 12 -0.77 11.76 35.17
CA ALA A 12 -1.30 12.93 35.90
C ALA A 12 -0.55 14.27 35.64
N ASP A 13 -1.16 15.44 35.45
CA ASP A 13 -2.55 15.94 35.48
C ASP A 13 -2.54 17.38 34.91
N GLY A 14 -3.71 17.97 34.56
CA GLY A 14 -3.83 19.44 34.54
C GLY A 14 -4.84 20.06 33.57
N ILE A 15 -6.07 20.26 34.04
CA ILE A 15 -7.19 21.03 33.48
C ILE A 15 -6.99 22.55 33.65
N VAL A 16 -7.32 23.39 32.65
CA VAL A 16 -7.97 24.72 32.83
C VAL A 16 -8.79 25.11 31.58
N ALA A 17 -10.10 25.33 31.77
CA ALA A 17 -11.02 26.06 30.87
C ALA A 17 -10.82 27.58 31.06
N GLY A 18 -10.79 28.43 30.04
CA GLY A 18 -11.95 28.88 29.26
C GLY A 18 -12.30 30.34 29.61
N THR A 19 -12.38 31.24 28.61
CA THR A 19 -13.34 32.36 28.52
C THR A 19 -13.09 33.14 27.23
N GLY A 20 -14.06 33.08 26.32
CA GLY A 20 -14.09 33.83 25.08
C GLY A 20 -14.75 35.19 25.25
N LEU A 21 -14.23 36.19 24.54
CA LEU A 21 -14.86 37.49 24.30
C LEU A 21 -15.21 37.58 22.81
N PHE A 22 -16.49 37.44 22.50
CA PHE A 22 -17.06 37.67 21.18
C PHE A 22 -17.12 39.17 20.87
N ARG A 23 -16.45 39.62 19.81
CA ARG A 23 -16.75 40.88 19.12
C ARG A 23 -17.20 40.57 17.69
N ARG A 24 -18.42 40.99 17.37
CA ARG A 24 -18.97 41.03 16.01
C ARG A 24 -18.25 42.11 15.21
N SER A 25 -17.83 41.78 13.99
CA SER A 25 -17.63 42.77 12.93
C SER A 25 -18.21 42.23 11.62
N ASP A 26 -19.33 42.81 11.21
CA ASP A 26 -19.74 42.87 9.81
C ASP A 26 -18.60 43.48 8.98
N ARG A 27 -18.27 42.86 7.84
CA ARG A 27 -18.46 43.50 6.51
C ARG A 27 -17.83 42.73 5.35
N THR A 28 -18.52 42.89 4.22
CA THR A 28 -18.06 42.93 2.83
C THR A 28 -17.79 41.61 2.12
N SER A 29 -18.79 41.24 1.31
CA SER A 29 -18.73 40.43 0.11
C SER A 29 -17.64 40.91 -0.85
N GLY A 30 -16.52 40.18 -0.87
CA GLY A 30 -15.52 40.22 -1.94
C GLY A 30 -15.91 39.33 -3.12
N PRO A 31 -15.24 39.48 -4.27
CA PRO A 31 -15.58 38.76 -5.50
C PRO A 31 -15.43 37.25 -5.32
N VAL A 32 -16.43 36.51 -5.82
CA VAL A 32 -16.45 35.04 -5.82
C VAL A 32 -15.22 34.54 -6.59
N ARG A 33 -14.27 33.98 -5.87
CA ARG A 33 -13.14 33.23 -6.44
C ARG A 33 -13.71 32.07 -7.26
N PRO A 34 -13.20 31.77 -8.46
CA PRO A 34 -13.52 30.51 -9.12
C PRO A 34 -13.17 29.36 -8.17
N PRO A 35 -13.89 28.23 -8.23
CA PRO A 35 -13.65 27.12 -7.31
C PRO A 35 -12.16 26.77 -7.40
N SER A 36 -11.47 26.97 -6.28
CA SER A 36 -10.13 26.46 -6.08
C SER A 36 -10.18 24.97 -6.37
N GLU A 37 -9.36 24.49 -7.31
CA GLU A 37 -9.05 23.08 -7.44
C GLU A 37 -8.72 22.58 -6.04
N GLU A 38 -9.63 21.80 -5.47
CA GLU A 38 -9.41 21.16 -4.19
C GLU A 38 -8.15 20.29 -4.33
N PRO A 39 -7.26 20.27 -3.33
CA PRO A 39 -6.10 19.41 -3.40
C PRO A 39 -6.59 17.97 -3.62
N MET A 40 -6.05 17.30 -4.64
CA MET A 40 -6.21 15.85 -4.87
C MET A 40 -5.75 15.08 -3.63
N SER A 41 -6.60 15.00 -2.61
CA SER A 41 -6.28 14.52 -1.27
C SER A 41 -7.25 13.46 -0.78
N GLU A 42 -8.21 13.04 -1.60
CA GLU A 42 -9.10 11.94 -1.24
C GLU A 42 -8.73 10.71 -2.06
N THR A 43 -7.94 9.83 -1.44
CA THR A 43 -7.79 8.48 -1.98
C THR A 43 -9.15 7.78 -1.96
N TYR A 44 -9.58 7.22 -3.09
CA TYR A 44 -10.88 6.57 -3.21
C TYR A 44 -11.11 5.47 -2.16
N SER A 45 -12.29 5.49 -1.54
CA SER A 45 -12.72 4.42 -0.64
C SER A 45 -12.90 3.09 -1.40
N VAL A 46 -12.80 1.96 -0.71
CA VAL A 46 -13.10 0.64 -1.31
C VAL A 46 -14.51 0.60 -1.90
N ARG A 47 -15.47 1.31 -1.28
CA ARG A 47 -16.84 1.41 -1.77
C ARG A 47 -16.90 2.12 -3.13
N GLU A 48 -16.17 3.21 -3.30
CA GLU A 48 -16.13 3.96 -4.56
C GLU A 48 -15.44 3.16 -5.66
N LEU A 49 -14.30 2.54 -5.36
CA LEU A 49 -13.59 1.66 -6.30
C LEU A 49 -14.50 0.52 -6.79
N ARG A 50 -15.24 -0.13 -5.89
CA ARG A 50 -16.24 -1.16 -6.26
C ARG A 50 -17.38 -0.60 -7.10
N ARG A 51 -17.83 0.63 -6.82
CA ARG A 51 -18.87 1.30 -7.61
C ARG A 51 -18.38 1.57 -9.03
N MET A 52 -17.16 2.07 -9.18
CA MET A 52 -16.54 2.34 -10.48
C MET A 52 -16.24 1.05 -11.25
N TRP A 53 -15.91 -0.05 -10.56
CA TRP A 53 -15.69 -1.37 -11.19
C TRP A 53 -16.96 -2.06 -11.70
N LYS A 54 -18.14 -1.68 -11.19
CA LYS A 54 -19.41 -2.39 -11.47
C LYS A 54 -19.72 -2.56 -12.98
N PRO A 55 -19.54 -1.55 -13.85
CA PRO A 55 -19.76 -1.70 -15.29
C PRO A 55 -18.82 -2.74 -15.93
N HIS A 56 -17.53 -2.68 -15.62
CA HIS A 56 -16.52 -3.65 -16.10
C HIS A 56 -16.87 -5.07 -15.66
N LYS A 57 -17.30 -5.24 -14.40
CA LYS A 57 -17.70 -6.54 -13.87
C LYS A 57 -18.75 -7.24 -14.73
N LEU A 58 -19.76 -6.49 -15.19
CA LEU A 58 -20.85 -7.03 -16.00
C LEU A 58 -20.37 -7.40 -17.40
N GLN A 59 -19.51 -6.58 -18.00
CA GLN A 59 -18.92 -6.83 -19.32
C GLN A 59 -18.02 -8.08 -19.31
N LEU A 60 -17.17 -8.19 -18.28
CA LEU A 60 -16.16 -9.24 -18.16
C LEU A 60 -16.73 -10.60 -17.71
N ALA A 61 -17.99 -10.67 -17.26
CA ALA A 61 -18.57 -11.90 -16.72
C ALA A 61 -18.71 -13.04 -17.74
N GLN A 62 -18.61 -12.74 -19.04
CA GLN A 62 -18.90 -13.69 -20.12
C GLN A 62 -17.66 -14.50 -20.56
N THR A 63 -16.46 -14.09 -20.17
CA THR A 63 -15.21 -14.76 -20.55
C THR A 63 -14.47 -15.29 -19.32
N GLU A 64 -13.72 -16.39 -19.47
CA GLU A 64 -12.92 -16.93 -18.36
C GLU A 64 -11.87 -15.93 -17.88
N ARG A 65 -11.18 -15.25 -18.81
CA ARG A 65 -10.22 -14.18 -18.50
C ARG A 65 -10.88 -13.01 -17.77
N GLY A 66 -12.07 -12.60 -18.20
CA GLY A 66 -12.82 -11.55 -17.52
C GLY A 66 -13.30 -11.97 -16.13
N ALA A 67 -13.71 -13.23 -15.96
CA ALA A 67 -14.03 -13.80 -14.65
C ALA A 67 -12.80 -13.81 -13.71
N ALA A 68 -11.62 -14.18 -14.20
CA ALA A 68 -10.37 -14.12 -13.43
C ALA A 68 -10.05 -12.68 -12.98
N THR A 69 -10.15 -11.71 -13.88
CA THR A 69 -9.96 -10.27 -13.59
C THR A 69 -10.94 -9.79 -12.51
N ASN A 70 -12.21 -10.18 -12.63
CA ASN A 70 -13.23 -9.90 -11.61
C ASN A 70 -12.89 -10.49 -10.24
N ILE A 71 -12.36 -11.72 -10.20
CA ILE A 71 -11.98 -12.38 -8.95
C ILE A 71 -10.78 -11.65 -8.30
N ARG A 72 -9.77 -11.25 -9.09
CA ARG A 72 -8.62 -10.48 -8.59
C ARG A 72 -9.05 -9.18 -7.93
N PHE A 73 -9.85 -8.38 -8.65
CA PHE A 73 -10.37 -7.11 -8.13
C PHE A 73 -11.21 -7.33 -6.87
N HIS A 74 -12.10 -8.33 -6.88
CA HIS A 74 -12.94 -8.63 -5.73
C HIS A 74 -12.12 -9.03 -4.49
N ARG A 75 -11.15 -9.95 -4.65
CA ARG A 75 -10.24 -10.40 -3.59
C ARG A 75 -9.41 -9.24 -3.03
N ALA A 76 -8.87 -8.39 -3.90
CA ALA A 76 -8.12 -7.21 -3.48
C ALA A 76 -8.98 -6.26 -2.64
N CYS A 77 -10.16 -5.89 -3.13
CA CYS A 77 -11.06 -5.01 -2.38
C CYS A 77 -11.57 -5.65 -1.08
N SER A 78 -11.81 -6.96 -1.02
CA SER A 78 -12.26 -7.61 0.22
C SER A 78 -11.18 -7.58 1.31
N TRP A 79 -9.93 -7.86 0.94
CA TRP A 79 -8.81 -7.82 1.88
C TRP A 79 -8.43 -6.40 2.29
N LEU A 80 -8.46 -5.45 1.35
CA LEU A 80 -8.22 -4.04 1.66
C LEU A 80 -9.26 -3.51 2.65
N GLN A 81 -10.55 -3.81 2.46
CA GLN A 81 -11.59 -3.41 3.40
C GLN A 81 -11.36 -3.97 4.80
N LYS A 82 -10.99 -5.25 4.91
CA LYS A 82 -10.68 -5.87 6.22
C LYS A 82 -9.43 -5.29 6.87
N ALA A 83 -8.46 -4.87 6.08
CA ALA A 83 -7.30 -4.17 6.60
C ALA A 83 -7.64 -2.76 7.09
N GLU A 84 -8.50 -2.00 6.40
CA GLU A 84 -9.01 -0.70 6.87
C GLU A 84 -9.70 -0.83 8.23
N GLU A 85 -10.60 -1.82 8.37
CA GLU A 85 -11.31 -2.11 9.63
C GLU A 85 -10.37 -2.47 10.79
N ALA A 86 -9.20 -3.04 10.48
CA ALA A 86 -8.23 -3.51 11.46
C ALA A 86 -7.10 -2.50 11.75
N ASP A 87 -6.93 -1.43 10.97
CA ASP A 87 -5.69 -0.64 10.96
C ASP A 87 -5.38 0.04 12.29
N GLU A 88 -6.40 0.58 12.94
CA GLU A 88 -6.24 1.29 14.22
C GLU A 88 -5.96 0.33 15.38
N THR A 89 -6.67 -0.80 15.43
CA THR A 89 -6.64 -1.73 16.58
C THR A 89 -5.56 -2.81 16.41
N PHE A 90 -5.36 -3.27 15.18
CA PHE A 90 -4.53 -4.42 14.82
C PHE A 90 -3.66 -4.12 13.58
N PRO A 91 -2.78 -3.10 13.63
CA PRO A 91 -1.99 -2.65 12.49
C PRO A 91 -1.07 -3.74 11.88
N ASP A 92 -0.59 -4.69 12.69
CA ASP A 92 0.23 -5.80 12.20
C ASP A 92 -0.60 -6.71 11.26
N PHE A 93 -1.87 -6.95 11.61
CA PHE A 93 -2.82 -7.69 10.77
C PHE A 93 -3.26 -6.87 9.56
N ALA A 94 -3.43 -5.56 9.71
CA ALA A 94 -3.75 -4.68 8.60
C ALA A 94 -2.66 -4.67 7.53
N LEU A 95 -1.37 -4.69 7.93
CA LEU A 95 -0.25 -4.77 6.97
C LEU A 95 -0.28 -6.07 6.18
N VAL A 96 -0.48 -7.19 6.87
CA VAL A 96 -0.60 -8.50 6.24
C VAL A 96 -1.82 -8.54 5.31
N GLY A 97 -2.96 -8.01 5.76
CA GLY A 97 -4.20 -7.92 4.95
C GLY A 97 -4.01 -7.08 3.68
N ARG A 98 -3.36 -5.93 3.78
CA ARG A 98 -2.99 -5.09 2.61
C ARG A 98 -2.04 -5.83 1.68
N TRP A 99 -1.05 -6.56 2.21
CA TRP A 99 -0.18 -7.37 1.36
C TRP A 99 -0.94 -8.50 0.64
N ILE A 100 -1.91 -9.13 1.29
CA ILE A 100 -2.79 -10.13 0.65
C ILE A 100 -3.64 -9.46 -0.44
N ALA A 101 -4.17 -8.25 -0.19
CA ALA A 101 -4.88 -7.48 -1.21
C ALA A 101 -3.99 -7.19 -2.43
N PHE A 102 -2.72 -6.85 -2.19
CA PHE A 102 -1.75 -6.65 -3.27
C PHE A 102 -1.47 -7.94 -4.04
N ASN A 103 -1.24 -9.05 -3.33
CA ASN A 103 -0.99 -10.36 -3.94
C ASN A 103 -2.20 -10.86 -4.75
N ALA A 104 -3.43 -10.51 -4.36
CA ALA A 104 -4.61 -10.79 -5.16
C ALA A 104 -4.59 -10.13 -6.55
N LEU A 105 -3.87 -9.01 -6.70
CA LEU A 105 -3.69 -8.33 -7.98
C LEU A 105 -2.58 -8.98 -8.81
N TYR A 106 -1.36 -9.09 -8.27
CA TYR A 106 -0.18 -9.53 -9.04
C TYR A 106 0.06 -11.04 -9.09
N GLY A 107 -0.51 -11.81 -8.16
CA GLY A 107 -0.18 -13.23 -7.98
C GLY A 107 -0.59 -14.06 -9.20
N LYS A 108 0.35 -14.81 -9.77
CA LYS A 108 0.13 -15.64 -10.96
C LYS A 108 0.47 -17.09 -10.67
N TRP A 109 -0.33 -18.00 -11.24
CA TRP A 109 -0.02 -19.42 -11.21
C TRP A 109 1.07 -19.74 -12.24
N ASP A 110 2.01 -20.62 -11.88
CA ASP A 110 2.98 -21.22 -12.79
C ASP A 110 2.49 -22.62 -13.17
N ASP A 111 2.02 -22.80 -14.40
CA ASP A 111 1.52 -24.10 -14.88
C ASP A 111 2.61 -25.17 -14.97
N THR A 112 3.87 -24.78 -15.17
CA THR A 112 4.99 -25.72 -15.28
C THR A 112 5.38 -26.24 -13.90
N ARG A 113 5.53 -25.35 -12.92
CA ARG A 113 5.92 -25.69 -11.54
C ARG A 113 4.74 -26.17 -10.69
N ARG A 114 3.51 -25.89 -11.12
CA ARG A 114 2.25 -26.16 -10.40
C ARG A 114 2.22 -25.51 -9.02
N GLU A 115 2.67 -24.26 -8.95
CA GLU A 115 2.68 -23.44 -7.74
C GLU A 115 2.54 -21.94 -8.08
N PRO A 116 2.25 -21.06 -7.12
CA PRO A 116 2.31 -19.62 -7.34
C PRO A 116 3.72 -19.15 -7.75
N GLN A 117 3.78 -18.19 -8.68
CA GLN A 117 5.04 -17.56 -9.05
C GLN A 117 5.68 -16.82 -7.86
N PRO A 118 7.03 -16.69 -7.82
CA PRO A 118 7.71 -15.96 -6.76
C PRO A 118 7.29 -14.49 -6.65
N ASP A 119 7.03 -14.02 -5.43
CA ASP A 119 6.49 -12.68 -5.15
C ASP A 119 7.29 -11.55 -5.82
N LEU A 120 8.63 -11.58 -5.68
CA LEU A 120 9.52 -10.53 -6.19
C LEU A 120 9.42 -10.34 -7.71
N ALA A 121 9.35 -11.45 -8.46
CA ALA A 121 9.19 -11.39 -9.91
C ALA A 121 7.77 -10.94 -10.29
N GLY A 122 6.76 -11.44 -9.55
CA GLY A 122 5.36 -11.13 -9.76
C GLY A 122 5.04 -9.65 -9.58
N TRP A 123 5.41 -9.05 -8.43
CA TRP A 123 5.08 -7.65 -8.19
C TRP A 123 5.87 -6.70 -9.08
N ARG A 124 7.12 -7.03 -9.47
CA ARG A 124 7.94 -6.17 -10.34
C ARG A 124 7.29 -6.00 -11.70
N ALA A 125 6.93 -7.12 -12.32
CA ALA A 125 6.20 -7.12 -13.58
C ALA A 125 4.84 -6.39 -13.44
N PHE A 126 4.17 -6.55 -12.30
CA PHE A 126 2.92 -5.85 -12.04
C PHE A 126 3.08 -4.33 -11.95
N VAL A 127 4.06 -3.83 -11.19
CA VAL A 127 4.25 -2.37 -11.05
C VAL A 127 4.74 -1.74 -12.36
N ASP A 128 5.58 -2.43 -13.13
CA ASP A 128 5.95 -2.01 -14.49
C ASP A 128 4.70 -1.86 -15.36
N ARG A 129 3.80 -2.86 -15.34
CA ARG A 129 2.56 -2.81 -16.11
C ARG A 129 1.63 -1.69 -15.62
N MET A 130 1.51 -1.50 -14.31
CA MET A 130 0.67 -0.44 -13.75
C MET A 130 1.14 0.95 -14.15
N VAL A 131 2.44 1.24 -14.05
CA VAL A 131 2.99 2.54 -14.47
C VAL A 131 2.79 2.76 -15.98
N HIS A 132 2.85 1.70 -16.80
CA HIS A 132 2.58 1.81 -18.23
C HIS A 132 1.11 2.10 -18.56
N LEU A 133 0.17 1.58 -17.76
CA LEU A 133 -1.27 1.82 -17.94
C LEU A 133 -1.76 3.15 -17.37
N ASP A 134 -0.97 3.77 -16.49
CA ASP A 134 -1.33 4.97 -15.73
C ASP A 134 -1.28 6.26 -16.57
N ALA A 135 -2.22 6.41 -17.49
CA ALA A 135 -2.31 7.57 -18.39
C ALA A 135 -2.52 8.91 -17.66
N ASN A 136 -3.11 8.87 -16.46
CA ASN A 136 -3.42 10.04 -15.64
C ASN A 136 -2.33 10.35 -14.59
N GLU A 137 -1.21 9.63 -14.62
CA GLU A 137 -0.07 9.82 -13.72
C GLU A 137 -0.41 9.74 -12.22
N HIS A 138 -1.39 8.91 -11.84
CA HIS A 138 -1.82 8.71 -10.46
C HIS A 138 -0.67 8.20 -9.57
N VAL A 139 0.19 7.33 -10.09
CA VAL A 139 1.41 6.84 -9.41
C VAL A 139 2.36 8.00 -9.14
N ALA A 140 2.59 8.86 -10.13
CA ALA A 140 3.48 10.00 -9.96
C ALA A 140 2.93 10.95 -8.90
N ALA A 141 1.62 11.25 -8.96
CA ALA A 141 0.93 12.11 -8.01
C ALA A 141 1.06 11.57 -6.57
N ILE A 142 0.72 10.29 -6.33
CA ILE A 142 0.76 9.72 -4.97
C ILE A 142 2.19 9.63 -4.42
N LEU A 143 3.17 9.28 -5.25
CA LEU A 143 4.58 9.25 -4.84
C LEU A 143 5.11 10.65 -4.52
N GLN A 144 4.68 11.68 -5.23
CA GLN A 144 5.08 13.06 -4.97
C GLN A 144 4.43 13.60 -3.70
N THR A 145 3.11 13.42 -3.54
CA THR A 145 2.37 13.83 -2.34
C THR A 145 2.96 13.19 -1.09
N HIS A 146 3.29 11.90 -1.14
CA HIS A 146 3.84 11.14 -0.01
C HIS A 146 5.36 10.96 -0.06
N LYS A 147 6.09 11.86 -0.72
CA LYS A 147 7.55 11.77 -0.86
C LYS A 147 8.31 11.61 0.46
N ARG A 148 7.85 12.30 1.52
CA ARG A 148 8.46 12.18 2.86
C ARG A 148 8.26 10.79 3.46
N LEU A 149 7.09 10.19 3.25
CA LEU A 149 6.77 8.84 3.71
C LEU A 149 7.62 7.79 2.98
N VAL A 150 7.74 7.91 1.65
CA VAL A 150 8.64 7.10 0.83
C VAL A 150 10.08 7.19 1.36
N GLN A 151 10.59 8.40 1.58
CA GLN A 151 11.95 8.61 2.08
C GLN A 151 12.15 8.02 3.47
N ALA A 152 11.17 8.10 4.37
CA ALA A 152 11.25 7.52 5.70
C ALA A 152 11.33 5.99 5.66
N ILE A 153 10.54 5.33 4.79
CA ILE A 153 10.60 3.87 4.58
C ILE A 153 11.96 3.45 4.01
N LEU A 154 12.50 4.21 3.05
CA LEU A 154 13.81 3.92 2.46
C LEU A 154 15.00 4.20 3.40
N ASP A 155 14.81 5.02 4.44
CA ASP A 155 15.80 5.32 5.48
C ASP A 155 15.87 4.28 6.59
N ASP A 156 14.85 3.44 6.72
CA ASP A 156 14.77 2.45 7.78
C ASP A 156 15.67 1.25 7.46
N GLU A 157 16.76 1.12 8.21
CA GLU A 157 17.73 0.03 8.04
C GLU A 157 17.15 -1.34 8.36
N TYR A 158 16.18 -1.42 9.28
CA TYR A 158 15.52 -2.67 9.66
C TYR A 158 14.56 -3.18 8.57
N LEU A 159 14.21 -2.32 7.61
CA LEU A 159 13.49 -2.70 6.40
C LEU A 159 14.43 -3.06 5.24
N SER A 160 15.74 -3.18 5.47
CA SER A 160 16.71 -3.50 4.42
C SER A 160 17.26 -4.91 4.51
N ALA A 161 17.04 -5.73 3.47
CA ALA A 161 17.66 -7.05 3.38
C ALA A 161 19.19 -6.99 3.47
N TYR A 162 19.80 -5.96 2.85
CA TYR A 162 21.24 -5.72 2.92
C TYR A 162 21.79 -5.52 4.34
N PHE A 163 20.99 -4.92 5.23
CA PHE A 163 21.36 -4.78 6.65
C PHE A 163 21.31 -6.13 7.36
N TRP A 164 20.29 -6.95 7.09
CA TRP A 164 20.11 -8.26 7.73
C TRP A 164 21.09 -9.34 7.29
N GLU A 165 21.78 -9.17 6.15
CA GLU A 165 22.91 -10.02 5.78
C GLU A 165 24.05 -9.99 6.83
N ASP A 166 24.30 -8.84 7.46
CA ASP A 166 25.30 -8.66 8.53
C ASP A 166 25.05 -7.34 9.30
N PRO A 167 24.25 -7.38 10.39
CA PRO A 167 23.78 -6.20 11.12
C PRO A 167 24.89 -5.40 11.83
N THR A 168 25.55 -4.51 11.10
CA THR A 168 26.62 -3.63 11.61
C THR A 168 26.29 -2.15 11.40
N PRO A 169 26.87 -1.22 12.21
CA PRO A 169 26.70 0.23 11.98
C PRO A 169 27.12 0.69 10.58
N HIS A 170 28.14 0.03 10.00
CA HIS A 170 28.58 0.31 8.63
C HIS A 170 27.51 -0.09 7.59
N ARG A 171 26.88 -1.27 7.73
CA ARG A 171 25.80 -1.69 6.85
C ARG A 171 24.52 -0.87 7.05
N ALA A 172 24.19 -0.51 8.29
CA ALA A 172 23.11 0.42 8.62
C ALA A 172 23.23 1.77 7.88
N LYS A 173 24.44 2.32 7.77
CA LYS A 173 24.66 3.53 6.96
C LYS A 173 24.48 3.28 5.45
N ARG A 174 24.90 2.11 4.96
CA ARG A 174 24.82 1.76 3.53
C ARG A 174 23.41 1.35 3.07
N SER A 175 22.58 0.77 3.94
CA SER A 175 21.19 0.42 3.62
C SER A 175 20.34 1.65 3.28
N LYS A 176 20.71 2.82 3.82
CA LYS A 176 20.08 4.12 3.59
C LYS A 176 20.42 4.75 2.22
N LYS A 177 21.27 4.11 1.41
CA LYS A 177 21.58 4.56 0.04
C LYS A 177 20.33 4.76 -0.83
N GLY A 178 19.29 3.93 -0.63
CA GLY A 178 18.02 4.06 -1.35
C GLY A 178 17.35 5.43 -1.12
N LYS A 179 17.40 5.98 0.09
CA LYS A 179 16.90 7.33 0.38
C LYS A 179 17.68 8.40 -0.39
N HIS A 180 19.02 8.31 -0.39
CA HIS A 180 19.86 9.28 -1.12
C HIS A 180 19.61 9.22 -2.63
N GLN A 181 19.50 8.03 -3.19
CA GLN A 181 19.20 7.82 -4.62
C GLN A 181 17.78 8.23 -4.99
N SER A 182 16.83 8.17 -4.05
CA SER A 182 15.44 8.56 -4.30
C SER A 182 15.33 9.97 -4.87
N HIS A 183 16.18 10.91 -4.45
CA HIS A 183 16.15 12.27 -5.01
C HIS A 183 16.34 12.28 -6.53
N THR A 184 17.34 11.55 -7.02
CA THR A 184 17.60 11.37 -8.45
C THR A 184 16.46 10.64 -9.14
N TRP A 185 15.87 9.62 -8.50
CA TRP A 185 14.73 8.89 -9.08
C TRP A 185 13.50 9.79 -9.26
N TYR A 186 13.21 10.67 -8.30
CA TYR A 186 12.14 11.65 -8.42
C TYR A 186 12.41 12.66 -9.55
N LEU A 187 13.65 13.18 -9.65
CA LEU A 187 14.03 14.12 -10.71
C LEU A 187 13.91 13.50 -12.10
N ASN A 188 14.33 12.25 -12.25
CA ASN A 188 14.31 11.51 -13.51
C ASN A 188 12.96 10.80 -13.76
N ARG A 189 11.94 11.03 -12.93
CA ARG A 189 10.61 10.41 -13.02
C ARG A 189 10.66 8.87 -13.09
N GLN A 190 11.59 8.26 -12.36
CA GLN A 190 11.79 6.81 -12.31
C GLN A 190 10.79 6.16 -11.34
N TRP A 191 9.50 6.27 -11.63
CA TRP A 191 8.41 5.86 -10.75
C TRP A 191 8.44 4.37 -10.41
N THR A 192 8.66 3.51 -11.41
CA THR A 192 8.80 2.06 -11.17
C THR A 192 9.93 1.75 -10.18
N MET A 193 11.08 2.43 -10.30
CA MET A 193 12.22 2.19 -9.40
C MET A 193 11.86 2.55 -7.96
N ILE A 194 11.14 3.66 -7.76
CA ILE A 194 10.66 4.06 -6.44
C ILE A 194 9.66 3.02 -5.90
N LEU A 195 8.70 2.59 -6.71
CA LEU A 195 7.72 1.55 -6.32
C LEU A 195 8.41 0.24 -5.94
N ASP A 196 9.31 -0.28 -6.78
CA ASP A 196 10.04 -1.53 -6.51
C ASP A 196 10.78 -1.43 -5.17
N LYS A 197 11.50 -0.34 -4.94
CA LYS A 197 12.28 -0.18 -3.71
C LYS A 197 11.40 -0.02 -2.47
N VAL A 198 10.29 0.70 -2.55
CA VAL A 198 9.35 0.83 -1.44
C VAL A 198 8.67 -0.51 -1.14
N LEU A 199 8.21 -1.23 -2.17
CA LEU A 199 7.59 -2.55 -2.02
C LEU A 199 8.57 -3.59 -1.50
N GLU A 200 9.85 -3.54 -1.89
CA GLU A 200 10.92 -4.39 -1.33
C GLU A 200 11.04 -4.19 0.20
N ARG A 201 11.01 -2.93 0.67
CA ARG A 201 11.02 -2.61 2.12
C ARG A 201 9.79 -3.15 2.84
N ILE A 202 8.60 -2.95 2.26
CA ILE A 202 7.33 -3.41 2.83
C ILE A 202 7.25 -4.94 2.84
N TYR A 203 7.74 -5.61 1.80
CA TYR A 203 7.79 -7.06 1.71
C TYR A 203 8.63 -7.66 2.83
N LEU A 204 9.81 -7.09 3.08
CA LEU A 204 10.67 -7.57 4.17
C LEU A 204 9.96 -7.45 5.52
N LEU A 205 9.24 -6.35 5.78
CA LEU A 205 8.43 -6.22 6.99
C LEU A 205 7.33 -7.28 7.07
N ARG A 206 6.63 -7.53 5.95
CA ARG A 206 5.64 -8.61 5.88
C ARG A 206 6.27 -9.97 6.19
N CYS A 207 7.47 -10.25 5.67
CA CYS A 207 8.21 -11.47 5.97
C CYS A 207 8.54 -11.57 7.47
N GLN A 208 8.98 -10.47 8.10
CA GLN A 208 9.23 -10.45 9.54
C GLN A 208 7.97 -10.81 10.35
N LEU A 209 6.81 -10.27 9.99
CA LEU A 209 5.54 -10.59 10.66
C LEU A 209 5.12 -12.04 10.42
N VAL A 210 5.04 -12.48 9.16
CA VAL A 210 4.45 -13.77 8.78
C VAL A 210 5.33 -14.96 9.18
N HIS A 211 6.66 -14.80 9.18
CA HIS A 211 7.57 -15.86 9.62
C HIS A 211 7.77 -15.91 11.14
N GLY A 212 7.02 -15.12 11.92
CA GLY A 212 7.12 -15.09 13.38
C GLY A 212 8.41 -14.44 13.89
N ALA A 213 9.09 -13.65 13.07
CA ALA A 213 10.31 -12.92 13.41
C ALA A 213 10.02 -11.55 14.04
N ALA A 214 8.76 -11.27 14.38
CA ALA A 214 8.33 -10.08 15.10
C ALA A 214 7.20 -10.43 16.08
N THR A 215 7.22 -9.80 17.25
CA THR A 215 6.14 -9.93 18.24
C THR A 215 4.94 -9.08 17.82
N CYS A 216 3.76 -9.68 17.72
CA CYS A 216 2.50 -8.96 17.52
C CYS A 216 2.30 -7.92 18.63
N GLY A 217 1.95 -6.69 18.28
CA GLY A 217 1.84 -5.58 19.24
C GLY A 217 3.19 -5.06 19.76
N GLY A 218 4.32 -5.55 19.24
CA GLY A 218 5.65 -5.15 19.65
C GLY A 218 5.94 -3.65 19.45
N ARG A 219 6.87 -3.12 20.23
CA ARG A 219 7.27 -1.69 20.21
C ARG A 219 8.32 -1.37 19.15
N LEU A 220 9.26 -2.28 18.91
CA LEU A 220 10.49 -2.01 18.13
C LEU A 220 10.23 -1.62 16.66
N ASN A 221 9.27 -2.27 16.01
CA ASN A 221 8.93 -2.02 14.60
C ASN A 221 7.65 -1.19 14.43
N ARG A 222 7.10 -0.61 15.51
CA ARG A 222 5.78 0.04 15.49
C ARG A 222 5.70 1.21 14.50
N THR A 223 6.78 1.97 14.40
CA THR A 223 6.89 3.04 13.40
C THR A 223 6.97 2.47 11.98
N SER A 224 7.78 1.45 11.74
CA SER A 224 7.92 0.80 10.42
C SER A 224 6.58 0.22 9.95
N VAL A 225 5.83 -0.47 10.83
CA VAL A 225 4.49 -0.99 10.55
C VAL A 225 3.53 0.13 10.16
N ARG A 226 3.47 1.21 10.95
CA ARG A 226 2.59 2.35 10.65
C ARG A 226 2.92 2.98 9.29
N LEU A 227 4.20 3.29 9.03
CA LEU A 227 4.62 3.92 7.77
C LEU A 227 4.34 3.01 6.56
N CYS A 228 4.66 1.72 6.67
CA CYS A 228 4.42 0.76 5.60
C CYS A 228 2.91 0.54 5.36
N ASN A 229 2.09 0.52 6.42
CA ASN A 229 0.63 0.45 6.30
C ASN A 229 0.08 1.62 5.51
N THR A 230 0.42 2.84 5.92
CA THR A 230 -0.05 4.06 5.24
C THR A 230 0.38 4.07 3.78
N MET A 231 1.65 3.76 3.49
CA MET A 231 2.14 3.77 2.11
C MET A 231 1.48 2.69 1.26
N LEU A 232 1.33 1.46 1.78
CA LEU A 232 0.72 0.37 1.04
C LEU A 232 -0.78 0.63 0.79
N ASP A 233 -1.48 1.28 1.72
CA ASP A 233 -2.87 1.71 1.55
C ASP A 233 -3.02 2.66 0.36
N HIS A 234 -2.20 3.72 0.33
CA HIS A 234 -2.17 4.68 -0.77
C HIS A 234 -1.88 3.99 -2.11
N LEU A 235 -0.84 3.15 -2.17
CA LEU A 235 -0.48 2.43 -3.39
C LEU A 235 -1.59 1.49 -3.86
N LEU A 236 -2.24 0.75 -2.96
CA LEU A 236 -3.32 -0.18 -3.32
C LEU A 236 -4.51 0.54 -3.93
N ARG A 237 -4.92 1.67 -3.35
CA ARG A 237 -6.02 2.47 -3.90
C ARG A 237 -5.67 3.02 -5.27
N THR A 238 -4.43 3.51 -5.45
CA THR A 238 -3.93 3.97 -6.74
C THR A 238 -3.92 2.84 -7.77
N PHE A 239 -3.40 1.65 -7.42
CA PHE A 239 -3.40 0.51 -8.33
C PHE A 239 -4.80 0.04 -8.69
N LEU A 240 -5.74 0.03 -7.73
CA LEU A 240 -7.13 -0.32 -7.99
C LEU A 240 -7.82 0.74 -8.86
N LEU A 241 -7.49 2.02 -8.70
CA LEU A 241 -8.00 3.09 -9.57
C LEU A 241 -7.52 2.89 -11.01
N ILE A 242 -6.22 2.72 -11.22
CA ILE A 242 -5.63 2.42 -12.54
C ILE A 242 -6.23 1.14 -13.12
N TRP A 243 -6.46 0.12 -12.28
CA TRP A 243 -7.12 -1.12 -12.69
C TRP A 243 -8.53 -0.86 -13.22
N VAL A 244 -9.31 0.00 -12.56
CA VAL A 244 -10.64 0.39 -13.05
C VAL A 244 -10.55 1.18 -14.36
N GLU A 245 -9.67 2.18 -14.42
CA GLU A 245 -9.57 3.09 -15.56
C GLU A 245 -9.00 2.42 -16.83
N SER A 246 -8.06 1.48 -16.67
CA SER A 246 -7.28 0.96 -17.81
C SER A 246 -6.89 -0.51 -17.69
N GLY A 247 -7.13 -1.17 -16.55
CA GLY A 247 -6.74 -2.55 -16.31
C GLY A 247 -7.82 -3.61 -16.60
N ALA A 248 -9.03 -3.20 -17.00
CA ALA A 248 -10.16 -4.13 -17.13
C ALA A 248 -9.96 -5.19 -18.22
N GLU A 249 -9.38 -4.80 -19.35
CA GLU A 249 -9.18 -5.67 -20.51
C GLU A 249 -7.79 -6.30 -20.55
N GLU A 250 -6.94 -6.03 -19.56
CA GLU A 250 -5.56 -6.50 -19.50
C GLU A 250 -5.44 -8.00 -19.22
N ASP A 251 -4.29 -8.59 -19.60
CA ASP A 251 -3.98 -9.98 -19.27
C ASP A 251 -3.12 -10.03 -18.01
N TRP A 252 -3.79 -10.28 -16.88
CA TRP A 252 -3.14 -10.41 -15.58
C TRP A 252 -2.58 -11.81 -15.31
N GLY A 253 -2.64 -12.71 -16.30
CA GLY A 253 -2.18 -14.09 -16.22
C GLY A 253 -3.05 -15.00 -15.35
N ALA A 254 -2.70 -16.28 -15.35
CA ALA A 254 -3.43 -17.34 -14.68
C ALA A 254 -3.61 -17.07 -13.17
N LEU A 255 -4.85 -17.23 -12.70
CA LEU A 255 -5.22 -16.97 -11.31
C LEU A 255 -4.65 -18.04 -10.38
N CYS A 256 -4.06 -17.64 -9.25
CA CYS A 256 -3.73 -18.59 -8.18
C CYS A 256 -5.00 -19.11 -7.52
N TYR A 257 -5.14 -20.44 -7.49
CA TYR A 257 -6.25 -21.15 -6.82
C TYR A 257 -7.62 -20.60 -7.24
N PRO A 258 -8.02 -20.75 -8.51
CA PRO A 258 -9.31 -20.28 -8.99
C PRO A 258 -10.44 -21.07 -8.31
N PRO A 259 -11.59 -20.43 -8.02
CA PRO A 259 -12.78 -21.17 -7.59
C PRO A 259 -13.16 -22.21 -8.64
N ILE A 260 -13.41 -23.45 -8.20
CA ILE A 260 -13.88 -24.53 -9.07
C ILE A 260 -15.40 -24.59 -8.96
N ASP A 261 -16.10 -24.31 -10.05
CA ASP A 261 -17.53 -24.60 -10.12
C ASP A 261 -17.70 -26.12 -10.29
N LYS A 262 -18.24 -26.77 -9.25
CA LYS A 262 -18.46 -28.23 -9.24
C LYS A 262 -19.54 -28.65 -10.24
N GLN A 263 -20.31 -27.72 -10.81
CA GLN A 263 -21.45 -28.02 -11.69
C GLN A 263 -21.12 -27.90 -13.18
N ARG A 264 -19.94 -27.42 -13.58
CA ARG A 264 -19.47 -27.48 -14.97
C ARG A 264 -18.57 -28.70 -15.17
N PRO A 265 -18.91 -29.65 -16.06
CA PRO A 265 -17.95 -30.68 -16.46
C PRO A 265 -16.75 -30.00 -17.14
N ARG A 266 -15.55 -30.53 -16.86
CA ARG A 266 -14.29 -30.07 -17.44
C ARG A 266 -14.25 -30.28 -18.95
#